data_AF-A0A7J2IST1-F1
#
_entry.id   AF-A0A7J2IST1-F1
#
_cell.length_a   1.000
_cell.length_b   1.000
_cell.length_c   1.000
_cell.angle_alpha   90.00
_cell.angle_beta   90.00
_cell.angle_gamma   90.00
#
_symmetry.space_group_name_H-M   'P 1'
#
loop_
_entity.id
_entity.type
_entity.pdbx_description
1 polymer ?
#
loop_
_entity_poly.entity_id
_entity_poly.type
_entity_poly.pdbx_seq_one_letter_code
_entity_poly.pdbx_strand_id
1 'polypeptide(L)' 'MSFDEVRRYYDLMAEEEWRRLFKDAYHQLEFIVTMHYLGKYLPKSGLILDAGGGPGRYTVELAKKGYDVIL' A
#
# COMPACT_ATOMS: atom_id res chain seq x y z
N MET A 1 5.10 23.95 10.06
CA MET A 1 5.69 22.79 9.40
C MET A 1 6.09 23.23 8.00
N SER A 2 7.39 23.26 7.70
CA SER A 2 7.92 23.65 6.39
C SER A 2 7.87 22.48 5.40
N PHE A 3 7.96 22.77 4.10
CA PHE A 3 8.05 21.72 3.07
C PHE A 3 9.24 20.78 3.29
N ASP A 4 10.37 21.30 3.78
CA ASP A 4 11.56 20.49 4.03
C ASP A 4 11.40 19.57 5.24
N GLU A 5 10.65 20.00 6.26
CA GLU A 5 10.29 19.14 7.40
C GLU A 5 9.40 17.97 6.95
N VAL A 6 8.42 18.23 6.08
CA VAL A 6 7.55 17.19 5.52
C VAL A 6 8.34 16.21 4.65
N ARG A 7 9.17 16.72 3.72
CA ARG A 7 10.01 15.86 2.86
C ARG A 7 10.88 14.94 3.70
N ARG A 8 11.60 15.51 4.67
CA ARG A 8 12.49 14.76 5.55
C ARG A 8 11.75 13.68 6.35
N TYR A 9 10.52 13.95 6.80
CA TYR A 9 9.70 12.95 7.48
C TYR A 9 9.43 11.76 6.55
N TYR A 10 8.95 11.99 5.33
CA TYR A 10 8.67 10.91 4.38
C TYR A 10 9.93 10.12 3.98
N ASP A 11 11.05 10.80 3.78
CA ASP A 11 12.33 10.15 3.46
C ASP A 11 12.78 9.19 4.57
N LEU A 12 12.64 9.60 5.84
CA LEU A 12 13.09 8.79 6.99
C LEU A 12 12.11 7.67 7.36
N MET A 13 10.81 7.86 7.13
CA MET A 13 9.77 6.91 7.55
C MET A 13 9.48 5.84 6.51
N ALA A 14 9.99 5.96 5.28
CA ALA A 14 9.66 5.07 4.17
C ALA A 14 9.90 3.57 4.50
N GLU A 15 11.02 3.23 5.15
CA GLU A 15 11.31 1.85 5.54
C GLU A 15 10.37 1.33 6.64
N GLU A 16 10.04 2.18 7.62
CA GLU A 16 9.12 1.79 8.68
C GLU A 16 7.72 1.57 8.12
N GLU A 17 7.25 2.48 7.25
CA GLU A 17 5.96 2.31 6.57
C GLU A 17 5.91 1.04 5.71
N TRP A 18 7.01 0.73 5.00
CA TRP A 18 7.08 -0.51 4.25
C TRP A 18 6.94 -1.75 5.15
N ARG A 19 7.44 -1.69 6.39
CA ARG A 19 7.34 -2.80 7.36
C ARG A 19 6.04 -2.78 8.16
N ARG A 20 5.34 -1.65 8.25
CA ARG A 20 4.18 -1.43 9.13
C ARG A 20 3.16 -2.56 9.05
N LEU A 21 2.71 -2.91 7.84
CA LEU A 21 1.70 -3.94 7.61
C LEU A 21 2.12 -5.38 8.01
N PHE A 22 3.41 -5.62 8.23
CA PHE A 22 3.94 -6.94 8.59
C PHE A 22 4.74 -6.91 9.90
N LYS A 23 4.60 -5.83 10.67
CA LYS A 23 5.33 -5.62 11.93
C LYS A 23 4.86 -6.58 13.03
N ASP A 24 3.55 -6.78 13.13
CA ASP A 24 2.92 -7.71 14.08
C ASP A 24 1.51 -8.13 13.58
N ALA A 25 0.88 -9.05 14.32
CA ALA A 25 -0.42 -9.61 13.95
C ALA A 25 -1.55 -8.58 13.86
N TYR A 26 -1.49 -7.50 14.65
CA TYR A 26 -2.52 -6.47 14.65
C TYR A 26 -2.44 -5.64 13.37
N HIS A 27 -1.24 -5.23 12.95
CA HIS A 27 -1.06 -4.50 11.70
C HIS A 27 -1.30 -5.38 10.47
N GLN A 28 -0.96 -6.67 10.56
CA GLN A 28 -1.21 -7.62 9.47
C GLN A 28 -2.71 -7.82 9.20
N LEU A 29 -3.56 -7.62 10.21
CA LEU A 29 -5.00 -7.68 10.04
C LEU A 29 -5.49 -6.66 9.00
N GLU A 30 -4.94 -5.44 9.00
CA GLU A 30 -5.27 -4.41 8.00
C GLU A 30 -5.00 -4.92 6.58
N PHE A 31 -3.82 -5.49 6.34
CA PHE A 31 -3.45 -6.02 5.04
C PHE A 31 -4.36 -7.17 4.60
N ILE A 32 -4.62 -8.12 5.51
CA ILE A 32 -5.47 -9.30 5.23
C ILE A 32 -6.90 -8.86 4.88
N VAL A 33 -7.50 -8.00 5.69
CA VAL A 33 -8.88 -7.55 5.51
C VAL A 33 -9.02 -6.72 4.24
N THR A 34 -8.08 -5.81 3.99
CA THR A 34 -8.05 -5.00 2.76
C THR A 34 -7.96 -5.91 1.53
N MET A 35 -6.99 -6.83 1.48
CA MET A 35 -6.83 -7.73 0.33
C MET A 35 -8.00 -8.69 0.16
N HIS A 36 -8.67 -9.11 1.24
CA HIS A 36 -9.90 -9.91 1.17
C HIS A 36 -11.02 -9.15 0.43
N TYR A 37 -11.27 -7.90 0.81
CA TYR A 37 -12.34 -7.12 0.20
C TYR A 37 -12.00 -6.63 -1.21
N LEU A 38 -10.75 -6.27 -1.47
CA LEU A 38 -10.29 -6.01 -2.83
C LEU A 38 -10.50 -7.23 -3.73
N GLY A 39 -10.12 -8.43 -3.27
CA GLY A 39 -10.37 -9.66 -4.01
C GLY A 39 -11.85 -9.99 -4.22
N LYS A 40 -12.73 -9.58 -3.30
CA LYS A 40 -14.18 -9.80 -3.38
C LYS A 40 -14.87 -8.86 -4.37
N TYR A 41 -14.41 -7.61 -4.46
CA TYR A 41 -15.15 -6.54 -5.15
C TYR A 41 -14.46 -6.01 -6.41
N LEU A 42 -13.15 -6.17 -6.56
CA LEU A 42 -12.48 -5.80 -7.81
C LEU A 42 -12.90 -6.75 -8.95
N PRO A 43 -12.99 -6.23 -10.19
CA PRO A 43 -13.15 -7.07 -11.36
C PRO A 43 -11.94 -8.00 -11.53
N LYS A 44 -12.07 -9.11 -12.27
CA LYS A 44 -10.96 -10.08 -12.43
C LYS A 44 -9.67 -9.50 -13.05
N SER A 45 -9.79 -8.39 -13.76
CA SER A 45 -8.67 -7.62 -14.33
C SER A 45 -9.11 -6.17 -14.51
N GLY A 46 -8.15 -5.25 -14.62
CA GLY A 46 -8.39 -3.83 -14.85
C GLY A 46 -7.20 -2.95 -14.47
N LEU A 47 -7.38 -1.65 -14.70
CA LEU A 47 -6.44 -0.60 -14.32
C LEU A 47 -6.83 0.00 -12.97
N ILE A 48 -5.89 0.03 -12.02
CA ILE A 48 -6.06 0.54 -10.65
C ILE A 48 -5.16 1.76 -10.45
N LEU A 49 -5.71 2.83 -9.89
CA LEU A 49 -4.92 3.96 -9.37
C LEU A 49 -4.68 3.76 -7.86
N ASP A 50 -3.42 3.65 -7.45
CA ASP A 50 -3.00 3.62 -6.04
C ASP A 50 -2.63 5.03 -5.57
N ALA A 51 -3.65 5.87 -5.37
CA ALA A 51 -3.47 7.23 -4.90
C ALA A 51 -3.08 7.24 -3.42
N GLY A 52 -1.80 7.48 -3.13
CA GLY A 52 -1.29 7.54 -1.77
C GLY A 52 -0.95 6.18 -1.16
N GLY A 53 -0.60 5.19 -1.98
CA GLY A 53 -0.19 3.84 -1.55
C GLY A 53 1.08 3.75 -0.70
N GLY A 54 1.68 4.90 -0.37
CA GLY A 54 2.92 5.00 0.39
C GLY A 54 4.04 4.22 -0.30
N PRO A 55 4.77 3.37 0.43
CA PRO A 55 5.79 2.50 -0.13
C PRO A 55 5.29 1.42 -1.12
N GLY A 56 3.97 1.24 -1.29
CA GLY A 56 3.40 0.43 -2.38
C GLY A 56 3.09 -1.03 -2.03
N ARG A 57 2.86 -1.38 -0.76
CA ARG A 57 2.55 -2.76 -0.35
C ARG A 57 1.33 -3.34 -1.06
N TYR A 58 0.25 -2.57 -1.17
CA TYR A 58 -0.96 -3.00 -1.88
C TYR A 58 -0.73 -3.02 -3.40
N THR A 59 -0.09 -1.98 -3.97
CA THR A 59 0.30 -1.93 -5.38
C THR A 59 1.03 -3.20 -5.82
N VAL A 60 2.08 -3.61 -5.10
CA VAL A 60 2.89 -4.78 -5.47
C VAL A 60 2.05 -6.05 -5.46
N GLU A 61 1.17 -6.21 -4.47
CA GLU A 61 0.33 -7.40 -4.34
C GLU A 61 -0.81 -7.45 -5.35
N LEU A 62 -1.36 -6.29 -5.73
CA LEU A 62 -2.34 -6.18 -6.83
C LEU A 62 -1.68 -6.41 -8.19
N ALA A 63 -0.48 -5.87 -8.43
CA ALA A 63 0.27 -6.14 -9.65
C ALA A 63 0.60 -7.64 -9.81
N LYS A 64 1.02 -8.32 -8.73
CA LYS A 64 1.22 -9.79 -8.74
C LYS A 64 -0.06 -10.58 -9.04
N LYS A 65 -1.24 -10.03 -8.74
CA LYS A 65 -2.54 -10.61 -9.07
C LYS A 65 -2.98 -10.35 -10.51
N GLY A 66 -2.18 -9.62 -11.30
CA GLY A 66 -2.42 -9.38 -12.73
C GLY A 66 -3.21 -8.11 -13.04
N TYR A 67 -3.33 -7.18 -12.09
CA TYR A 67 -3.87 -5.85 -12.36
C TYR A 67 -2.79 -4.93 -12.94
N ASP A 68 -3.19 -4.04 -13.83
CA ASP A 68 -2.38 -2.89 -14.19
C ASP A 68 -2.54 -1.85 -13.07
N VAL A 69 -1.44 -1.38 -12.49
CA VAL A 69 -1.47 -0.40 -11.40
C VAL A 69 -0.69 0.84 -11.79
N ILE A 70 -1.27 2.01 -11.54
CA ILE A 70 -0.66 3.33 -11.73
C ILE A 70 -0.61 4.07 -10.39
N LEU A 71 0.41 4.92 -10.23
CA LEU A 71 0.73 5.68 -9.02
C LEU A 71 0.48 7.17 -9.23
#